data_AF-A0A6A6E1H5-F1
#
_entry.id   AF-A0A6A6E1H5-F1
#
_cell.length_a   1.000
_cell.length_b   1.000
_cell.length_c   1.000
_cell.angle_alpha   90.00
_cell.angle_beta   90.00
_cell.angle_gamma   90.00
#
_symmetry.space_group_name_H-M   'P 1'
#
loop_
_entity.id
_entity.type
_entity.pdbx_description
1 polymer ?
#
loop_
_entity_poly.entity_id
_entity_poly.type
_entity_poly.pdbx_seq_one_letter_code
_entity_poly.pdbx_strand_id
1 'polypeptide(L)'
;MLDESEIVQGRILWLPPKEELPEKAVRRAHGKGAVEEGIHNHPVVVISRPTHESSVVHFHIITSFQGKKLHEIYGKANEFHQSRRSWYLPISPTPPHPDANSKKSKKRFPNLELAGGAVLRWDSYVNLRDVYKIDWSLLRSYGNPDTPYSLDYRFERESMIRLLAKGKLLTTYEAGTQYQTATPGRIPKSPRSTASGTYRTDIHSPTKSDTPSIPSSPISVTLQRQQSDFLGPRPDTLVIIRRPPKAPPEGENPENGSGVIRYIVKYLLGWPWEVLKRVWARVWERGNPET
;
A
#
# COMPACT_ATOMS: atom_id res chain seq x y z
N MET A 1 1.19 7.27 26.59
CA MET A 1 0.52 5.95 26.51
C MET A 1 -0.74 6.17 25.69
N LEU A 2 -1.03 5.32 24.71
CA LEU A 2 -2.27 5.46 23.92
C LEU A 2 -3.47 5.10 24.80
N ASP A 3 -4.50 5.94 24.79
CA ASP A 3 -5.79 5.57 25.37
C ASP A 3 -6.54 4.64 24.40
N GLU A 4 -7.27 3.67 24.94
CA GLU A 4 -8.05 2.72 24.14
C GLU A 4 -9.10 3.44 23.27
N SER A 5 -9.61 4.57 23.76
CA SER A 5 -10.57 5.43 23.05
C SER A 5 -10.00 6.02 21.75
N GLU A 6 -8.68 6.13 21.62
CA GLU A 6 -8.01 6.62 20.41
C GLU A 6 -7.89 5.53 19.32
N ILE A 7 -8.09 4.26 19.69
CA ILE A 7 -7.89 3.12 18.80
C ILE A 7 -9.14 2.86 17.96
N VAL A 8 -9.39 3.79 17.04
CA VAL A 8 -10.56 3.80 16.16
C VAL A 8 -10.17 3.62 14.69
N GLN A 9 -11.11 3.13 13.89
CA GLN A 9 -10.90 3.01 12.44
C GLN A 9 -10.63 4.38 11.80
N GLY A 10 -9.62 4.40 10.94
CA GLY A 10 -9.12 5.58 10.24
C GLY A 10 -8.07 6.36 11.03
N ARG A 11 -7.81 6.04 12.29
CA ARG A 11 -6.74 6.66 13.08
C ARG A 11 -5.38 6.29 12.49
N ILE A 12 -4.49 7.28 12.39
CA ILE A 12 -3.10 7.10 12.03
C ILE A 12 -2.26 6.99 13.30
N LEU A 13 -1.51 5.90 13.41
CA LEU A 13 -0.60 5.61 14.50
C LEU A 13 0.81 5.41 13.94
N TRP A 14 1.80 5.30 14.81
CA TRP A 14 3.18 5.00 14.44
C TRP A 14 3.55 3.58 14.85
N LEU A 15 4.01 2.79 13.89
CA LEU A 15 4.61 1.48 14.14
C LEU A 15 6.10 1.67 14.47
N PRO A 16 6.56 1.34 15.68
CA PRO A 16 7.96 1.51 16.07
C PRO A 16 8.95 0.71 15.19
N PRO A 17 10.25 0.99 15.31
CA PRO A 17 11.31 0.15 14.76
C PRO A 17 11.21 -1.30 15.24
N LYS A 18 11.74 -2.24 14.45
CA LYS A 18 11.61 -3.69 14.69
C LYS A 18 12.27 -4.11 16.01
N GLU A 19 13.41 -3.49 16.32
CA GLU A 19 14.24 -3.71 17.51
C GLU A 19 13.56 -3.28 18.81
N GLU A 20 12.56 -2.39 18.74
CA GLU A 20 11.77 -1.96 19.89
C GLU A 20 10.53 -2.82 20.13
N LEU A 21 10.27 -3.79 19.23
CA LEU A 21 9.10 -4.65 19.27
C LEU A 21 9.46 -6.08 19.68
N PRO A 22 8.58 -6.78 20.41
CA PRO A 22 8.74 -8.20 20.64
C PRO A 22 8.86 -8.98 19.33
N GLU A 23 9.58 -10.10 19.35
CA GLU A 23 9.69 -10.96 18.17
C GLU A 23 8.29 -11.40 17.71
N LYS A 24 8.02 -11.27 16.41
CA LYS A 24 6.70 -11.61 15.80
C LYS A 24 5.52 -10.83 16.38
N ALA A 25 5.76 -9.62 16.91
CA ALA A 25 4.71 -8.69 17.32
C ALA A 25 3.79 -8.33 16.15
N VAL A 26 4.37 -8.01 14.99
CA VAL A 26 3.60 -7.79 13.76
C VAL A 26 3.38 -9.10 13.02
N ARG A 27 2.15 -9.33 12.58
CA ARG A 27 1.75 -10.50 11.78
C ARG A 27 0.94 -10.05 10.58
N ARG A 28 0.84 -10.90 9.56
CA ARG A 28 -0.12 -10.66 8.46
C ARG A 28 -1.52 -11.06 8.93
N ALA A 29 -2.48 -10.14 8.81
CA ALA A 29 -3.89 -10.45 9.03
C ALA A 29 -4.50 -11.10 7.78
N HIS A 30 -3.99 -10.73 6.60
CA HIS A 30 -4.40 -11.26 5.31
C HIS A 30 -3.20 -11.43 4.38
N GLY A 31 -3.27 -12.45 3.53
CA GLY A 31 -2.20 -12.82 2.59
C GLY A 31 -1.32 -13.96 3.11
N LYS A 32 -0.41 -14.44 2.26
CA LYS A 32 0.52 -15.53 2.55
C LYS A 32 1.94 -15.02 2.67
N GLY A 33 2.76 -15.71 3.46
CA GLY A 33 4.21 -15.47 3.58
C GLY A 33 4.62 -14.77 4.86
N ALA A 34 5.93 -14.55 4.99
CA ALA A 34 6.51 -13.83 6.12
C ALA A 34 6.15 -12.33 6.05
N VAL A 35 6.24 -11.66 7.20
CA VAL A 35 6.15 -10.20 7.27
C VAL A 35 7.35 -9.59 6.53
N GLU A 36 7.11 -8.63 5.64
CA GLU A 36 8.18 -7.95 4.90
C GLU A 36 9.02 -7.13 5.90
N GLU A 37 10.33 -7.15 5.79
CA GLU A 37 11.18 -6.53 6.83
C GLU A 37 11.15 -4.99 6.80
N GLY A 38 10.74 -4.37 5.68
CA GLY A 38 10.65 -2.91 5.50
C GLY A 38 9.32 -2.28 5.93
N ILE A 39 8.56 -2.92 6.82
CA ILE A 39 7.25 -2.40 7.26
C ILE A 39 7.30 -1.59 8.55
N HIS A 40 8.39 -1.70 9.30
CA HIS A 40 8.55 -1.08 10.62
C HIS A 40 9.01 0.37 10.49
N ASN A 41 8.86 1.14 11.58
CA ASN A 41 9.22 2.56 11.60
C ASN A 41 8.44 3.40 10.57
N HIS A 42 7.14 3.15 10.48
CA HIS A 42 6.24 3.80 9.52
C HIS A 42 4.94 4.26 10.20
N PRO A 43 4.30 5.31 9.66
CA PRO A 43 2.92 5.59 10.00
C PRO A 43 2.03 4.46 9.47
N VAL A 44 0.99 4.13 10.22
CA VAL A 44 0.03 3.07 9.89
C VAL A 44 -1.39 3.59 10.09
N VAL A 45 -2.33 3.13 9.28
CA VAL A 45 -3.75 3.45 9.44
C VAL A 45 -4.51 2.23 9.96
N VAL A 46 -5.23 2.42 11.06
CA VAL A 46 -6.11 1.38 11.63
C VAL A 46 -7.30 1.17 10.71
N ILE A 47 -7.46 -0.05 10.18
CA ILE A 47 -8.58 -0.40 9.30
C ILE A 47 -9.67 -1.20 10.01
N SER A 48 -9.34 -1.96 11.05
CA SER A 48 -10.33 -2.68 11.85
C SER A 48 -9.78 -3.06 13.21
N ARG A 49 -10.68 -3.24 14.18
CA ARG A 49 -10.39 -3.79 15.50
C ARG A 49 -11.32 -4.99 15.72
N PRO A 50 -10.87 -6.22 15.44
CA PRO A 50 -11.75 -7.39 15.45
C PRO A 50 -12.33 -7.65 16.85
N THR A 51 -13.60 -8.03 16.92
CA THR A 51 -14.29 -8.29 18.20
C THR A 51 -13.74 -9.46 18.99
N HIS A 52 -13.14 -10.45 18.32
CA HIS A 52 -12.57 -11.66 18.96
C HIS A 52 -11.18 -11.43 19.55
N GLU A 53 -10.46 -10.40 19.11
CA GLU A 53 -9.12 -10.03 19.58
C GLU A 53 -9.12 -8.53 19.92
N SER A 54 -9.69 -8.14 21.06
CA SER A 54 -9.89 -6.72 21.40
C SER A 54 -8.60 -5.92 21.56
N SER A 55 -7.47 -6.56 21.89
CA SER A 55 -6.15 -5.89 21.94
C SER A 55 -5.48 -5.76 20.57
N VAL A 56 -6.02 -6.40 19.54
CA VAL A 56 -5.40 -6.43 18.21
C VAL A 56 -6.10 -5.46 17.27
N VAL A 57 -5.29 -4.75 16.50
CA VAL A 57 -5.75 -3.94 15.38
C VAL A 57 -5.21 -4.48 14.08
N HIS A 58 -6.00 -4.34 13.02
CA HIS A 58 -5.52 -4.53 11.66
C HIS A 58 -5.23 -3.18 11.04
N PHE A 59 -4.18 -3.12 10.22
CA PHE A 59 -3.72 -1.87 9.65
C PHE A 59 -3.11 -2.02 8.26
N HIS A 60 -3.09 -0.91 7.53
CA HIS A 60 -2.25 -0.71 6.35
C HIS A 60 -1.09 0.23 6.68
N ILE A 61 0.01 0.09 5.95
CA ILE A 61 1.18 0.95 6.10
C ILE A 61 1.00 2.21 5.26
N ILE A 62 1.48 3.34 5.77
CA ILE A 62 1.61 4.59 5.02
C ILE A 62 3.08 4.77 4.65
N THR A 63 3.36 5.02 3.37
CA THR A 63 4.71 5.25 2.85
C THR A 63 4.79 6.61 2.17
N SER A 64 5.91 7.31 2.36
CA SER A 64 6.22 8.56 1.66
C SER A 64 7.17 8.37 0.48
N PHE A 65 7.63 7.13 0.22
CA PHE A 65 8.72 6.85 -0.73
C PHE A 65 9.92 7.78 -0.60
N GLN A 66 10.25 8.20 0.63
CA GLN A 66 11.33 9.15 0.90
C GLN A 66 11.14 10.51 0.16
N GLY A 67 9.89 10.95 0.02
CA GLY A 67 9.53 12.19 -0.67
C GLY A 67 9.46 12.07 -2.20
N LYS A 68 9.72 10.89 -2.76
CA LYS A 68 9.55 10.64 -4.20
C LYS A 68 8.08 10.40 -4.54
N LYS A 69 7.66 10.82 -5.71
CA LYS A 69 6.28 10.64 -6.17
C LYS A 69 6.07 9.25 -6.73
N LEU A 70 4.82 8.78 -6.70
CA LEU A 70 4.47 7.44 -7.19
C LEU A 70 4.86 7.19 -8.65
N HIS A 71 4.78 8.21 -9.51
CA HIS A 71 5.20 8.13 -10.91
C HIS A 71 6.72 8.21 -11.08
N GLU A 72 7.49 8.62 -10.09
CA GLU A 72 8.96 8.58 -10.14
C GLU A 72 9.46 7.18 -9.79
N ILE A 73 8.87 6.58 -8.75
CA ILE A 73 9.16 5.20 -8.34
C ILE A 73 8.71 4.19 -9.39
N TYR A 74 7.52 4.40 -9.95
CA TYR A 74 6.93 3.50 -10.93
C TYR A 74 6.57 4.21 -12.24
N GLY A 75 7.52 4.91 -12.88
CA GLY A 75 7.22 5.79 -14.02
C GLY A 75 6.99 5.13 -15.37
N LYS A 76 7.30 3.84 -15.52
CA LYS A 76 7.12 3.17 -16.81
C LYS A 76 5.63 2.99 -17.13
N ALA A 77 5.28 3.15 -18.41
CA ALA A 77 3.90 3.02 -18.90
C ALA A 77 3.44 1.57 -19.07
N ASN A 78 4.24 0.58 -18.66
CA ASN A 78 3.90 -0.83 -18.80
C ASN A 78 2.86 -1.30 -17.76
N GLU A 79 2.23 -2.44 -18.04
CA GLU A 79 1.20 -3.03 -17.17
C GLU A 79 1.73 -3.40 -15.78
N PHE A 80 3.00 -3.84 -15.69
CA PHE A 80 3.62 -4.18 -14.41
C PHE A 80 3.68 -2.97 -13.46
N HIS A 81 4.15 -1.82 -13.94
CA HIS A 81 4.21 -0.60 -13.14
C HIS A 81 2.82 -0.04 -12.87
N GLN A 82 1.90 -0.07 -13.84
CA GLN A 82 0.48 0.30 -13.61
C GLN A 82 -0.15 -0.55 -12.49
N SER A 83 0.06 -1.86 -12.53
CA SER A 83 -0.42 -2.78 -11.50
C SER A 83 0.19 -2.45 -10.13
N ARG A 84 1.50 -2.19 -10.05
CA ARG A 84 2.17 -1.77 -8.80
C ARG A 84 1.63 -0.46 -8.25
N ARG A 85 1.42 0.55 -9.09
CA ARG A 85 0.84 1.84 -8.66
C ARG A 85 -0.55 1.68 -8.09
N SER A 86 -1.34 0.76 -8.64
CA SER A 86 -2.75 0.59 -8.26
C SER A 86 -2.99 0.19 -6.79
N TRP A 87 -1.94 -0.25 -6.09
CA TRP A 87 -1.93 -0.58 -4.66
C TRP A 87 -1.72 0.62 -3.73
N TYR A 88 -1.45 1.81 -4.28
CA TYR A 88 -1.16 2.99 -3.50
C TYR A 88 -2.27 4.03 -3.67
N LEU A 89 -2.84 4.51 -2.56
CA LEU A 89 -3.78 5.62 -2.57
C LEU A 89 -3.12 6.88 -2.00
N PRO A 90 -3.09 8.01 -2.73
CA PRO A 90 -2.50 9.24 -2.24
C PRO A 90 -3.31 9.84 -1.08
N ILE A 91 -2.61 10.44 -0.12
CA ILE A 91 -3.19 11.19 1.00
C ILE A 91 -2.94 12.68 0.75
N SER A 92 -3.97 13.51 0.74
CA SER A 92 -3.88 14.96 0.56
C SER A 92 -2.86 15.56 1.55
N PRO A 93 -1.95 16.46 1.10
CA PRO A 93 -1.93 17.20 -0.17
C PRO A 93 -1.18 16.51 -1.32
N THR A 94 -0.82 15.23 -1.19
CA THR A 94 -0.11 14.49 -2.23
C THR A 94 -0.83 14.61 -3.58
N PRO A 95 -0.08 14.83 -4.69
CA PRO A 95 -0.69 14.93 -6.02
C PRO A 95 -1.60 13.74 -6.35
N PRO A 96 -2.65 13.95 -7.16
CA PRO A 96 -3.53 12.87 -7.59
C PRO A 96 -2.78 11.69 -8.19
N HIS A 97 -3.36 10.50 -8.02
CA HIS A 97 -2.79 9.27 -8.55
C HIS A 97 -2.52 9.40 -10.07
N PRO A 98 -1.35 9.00 -10.58
CA PRO A 98 -0.98 9.23 -11.98
C PRO A 98 -1.93 8.56 -12.98
N ASP A 99 -2.54 7.43 -12.60
CA ASP A 99 -3.52 6.74 -13.44
C ASP A 99 -4.95 7.30 -13.31
N ALA A 100 -5.15 8.44 -12.62
CA ALA A 100 -6.45 9.09 -12.40
C ALA A 100 -6.76 10.20 -13.44
N ASN A 101 -6.52 9.92 -14.72
CA ASN A 101 -6.64 10.88 -15.83
C ASN A 101 -8.09 11.20 -16.27
N SER A 102 -9.05 10.35 -15.93
CA SER A 102 -10.48 10.46 -16.29
C SER A 102 -11.40 10.48 -15.06
N LYS A 103 -12.63 10.99 -15.19
CA LYS A 103 -13.63 10.99 -14.09
C LYS A 103 -13.84 9.57 -13.51
N LYS A 104 -13.89 8.55 -14.36
CA LYS A 104 -14.04 7.14 -13.94
C LYS A 104 -12.80 6.66 -13.16
N SER A 105 -11.60 6.97 -13.64
CA SER A 105 -10.36 6.58 -12.97
C SER A 105 -10.13 7.32 -11.64
N LYS A 106 -10.53 8.60 -11.52
CA LYS A 106 -10.51 9.35 -10.25
C LYS A 106 -11.36 8.69 -9.16
N LYS A 107 -12.50 8.10 -9.53
CA LYS A 107 -13.31 7.29 -8.59
C LYS A 107 -12.59 5.99 -8.17
N ARG A 108 -11.79 5.39 -9.06
CA ARG A 108 -11.00 4.17 -8.77
C ARG A 108 -9.75 4.44 -7.94
N PHE A 109 -9.20 5.64 -8.03
CA PHE A 109 -7.98 6.09 -7.34
C PHE A 109 -8.29 7.40 -6.61
N PRO A 110 -9.10 7.33 -5.54
CA PRO A 110 -9.44 8.52 -4.77
C PRO A 110 -8.20 9.08 -4.07
N ASN A 111 -8.14 10.40 -3.97
CA ASN A 111 -7.28 11.08 -3.01
C ASN A 111 -7.97 11.03 -1.66
N LEU A 112 -7.24 10.56 -0.64
CA LEU A 112 -7.74 10.43 0.71
C LEU A 112 -7.45 11.71 1.49
N GLU A 113 -8.39 12.14 2.30
CA GLU A 113 -8.31 13.35 3.11
C GLU A 113 -8.31 13.00 4.60
N LEU A 114 -7.50 13.73 5.37
CA LEU A 114 -7.52 13.65 6.83
C LEU A 114 -8.52 14.64 7.41
N ALA A 115 -9.10 14.25 8.54
CA ALA A 115 -10.08 15.02 9.26
C ALA A 115 -9.49 16.33 9.78
N GLY A 116 -10.35 17.36 9.87
CA GLY A 116 -9.95 18.66 10.39
C GLY A 116 -8.88 19.37 9.57
N GLY A 117 -8.66 18.97 8.31
CA GLY A 117 -7.62 19.53 7.45
C GLY A 117 -6.18 19.17 7.88
N ALA A 118 -6.00 18.12 8.68
CA ALA A 118 -4.68 17.64 9.06
C ALA A 118 -3.84 17.23 7.84
N VAL A 119 -2.52 17.38 7.93
CA VAL A 119 -1.59 17.10 6.84
C VAL A 119 -0.40 16.29 7.36
N LEU A 120 -0.02 15.24 6.62
CA LEU A 120 1.20 14.48 6.89
C LEU A 120 2.43 15.26 6.44
N ARG A 121 3.58 14.98 7.05
CA ARG A 121 4.85 15.67 6.81
C ARG A 121 5.30 15.64 5.34
N TRP A 122 5.02 14.53 4.66
CA TRP A 122 5.45 14.29 3.28
C TRP A 122 4.29 13.86 2.41
N ASP A 123 4.49 13.97 1.10
CA ASP A 123 3.68 13.29 0.09
C ASP A 123 3.63 11.80 0.43
N SER A 124 2.46 11.32 0.83
CA SER A 124 2.28 10.03 1.48
C SER A 124 1.16 9.24 0.82
N TYR A 125 1.32 7.92 0.83
CA TYR A 125 0.42 6.97 0.19
C TYR A 125 0.08 5.85 1.15
N VAL A 126 -1.19 5.44 1.20
CA VAL A 126 -1.58 4.20 1.88
C VAL A 126 -1.24 3.03 0.97
N ASN A 127 -0.45 2.07 1.46
CA ASN A 127 -0.13 0.83 0.77
C ASN A 127 -1.18 -0.25 1.09
N LEU A 128 -1.99 -0.59 0.10
CA LEU A 128 -3.11 -1.53 0.22
C LEU A 128 -2.70 -2.99 -0.04
N ARG A 129 -1.44 -3.24 -0.40
CA ARG A 129 -0.97 -4.57 -0.82
C ARG A 129 -1.24 -5.63 0.23
N ASP A 130 -0.96 -5.28 1.47
CA ASP A 130 -0.96 -6.20 2.60
C ASP A 130 -1.73 -5.61 3.77
N VAL A 131 -2.38 -6.49 4.53
CA VAL A 131 -3.03 -6.14 5.80
C VAL A 131 -2.26 -6.82 6.92
N TYR A 132 -1.80 -6.02 7.87
CA TYR A 132 -1.06 -6.50 9.03
C TYR A 132 -1.94 -6.43 10.27
N LYS A 133 -1.51 -7.15 11.32
CA LYS A 133 -2.08 -7.08 12.66
C LYS A 133 -1.00 -6.99 13.72
N ILE A 134 -1.29 -6.24 14.78
CA ILE A 134 -0.43 -6.03 15.94
C ILE A 134 -1.31 -5.75 17.17
N ASP A 135 -0.79 -6.02 18.37
CA ASP A 135 -1.36 -5.46 19.59
C ASP A 135 -1.24 -3.93 19.58
N TRP A 136 -2.37 -3.22 19.76
CA TRP A 136 -2.39 -1.76 19.65
C TRP A 136 -1.57 -1.08 20.74
N SER A 137 -1.32 -1.73 21.88
CA SER A 137 -0.50 -1.18 22.98
C SER A 137 0.98 -1.00 22.58
N LEU A 138 1.42 -1.69 21.53
CA LEU A 138 2.77 -1.58 20.97
C LEU A 138 2.90 -0.44 19.95
N LEU A 139 1.79 0.17 19.53
CA LEU A 139 1.80 1.33 18.65
C LEU A 139 2.02 2.62 19.45
N ARG A 140 2.45 3.66 18.75
CA ARG A 140 2.62 5.01 19.32
C ARG A 140 1.67 5.99 18.63
N SER A 141 1.35 7.09 19.30
CA SER A 141 0.67 8.20 18.67
C SER A 141 1.54 8.73 17.53
N TYR A 142 0.95 8.93 16.35
CA TYR A 142 1.64 9.61 15.27
C TYR A 142 1.70 11.11 15.55
N GLY A 143 2.89 11.71 15.40
CA GLY A 143 3.10 13.14 15.54
C GLY A 143 3.79 13.71 14.31
N ASN A 144 3.35 14.88 13.84
CA ASN A 144 4.04 15.63 12.81
C ASN A 144 4.79 16.80 13.47
N PRO A 145 6.14 16.87 13.38
CA PRO A 145 6.90 17.96 13.97
C PRO A 145 6.55 19.33 13.37
N ASP A 146 6.06 19.37 12.13
CA ASP A 146 5.70 20.62 11.44
C ASP A 146 4.33 21.17 11.91
N THR A 147 3.51 20.31 12.54
CA THR A 147 2.18 20.66 13.07
C THR A 147 1.98 20.04 14.47
N PRO A 148 2.74 20.52 15.48
CA PRO A 148 2.81 19.88 16.80
C PRO A 148 1.50 19.93 17.59
N TYR A 149 0.59 20.84 17.24
CA TYR A 149 -0.71 20.99 17.89
C TYR A 149 -1.79 20.07 17.32
N SER A 150 -1.55 19.48 16.15
CA SER A 150 -2.47 18.50 15.57
C SER A 150 -2.19 17.15 16.21
N LEU A 151 -3.09 16.70 17.07
CA LEU A 151 -3.03 15.38 17.72
C LEU A 151 -4.04 14.40 17.12
N ASP A 152 -4.88 14.86 16.19
CA ASP A 152 -5.92 14.04 15.56
C ASP A 152 -5.65 13.76 14.09
N TYR A 153 -4.71 12.85 13.85
CA TYR A 153 -4.48 12.28 12.53
C TYR A 153 -5.44 11.12 12.29
N ARG A 154 -6.58 11.44 11.69
CA ARG A 154 -7.60 10.47 11.33
C ARG A 154 -8.09 10.74 9.92
N PHE A 155 -8.42 9.70 9.15
CA PHE A 155 -9.08 9.89 7.85
C PHE A 155 -10.50 10.42 8.01
N GLU A 156 -10.89 11.31 7.10
CA GLU A 156 -12.29 11.69 6.93
C GLU A 156 -13.17 10.47 6.67
N ARG A 157 -14.45 10.56 7.07
CA ARG A 157 -15.38 9.42 6.96
C ARG A 157 -15.48 8.89 5.52
N GLU A 158 -15.59 9.79 4.55
CA GLU A 158 -15.67 9.39 3.13
C GLU A 158 -14.37 8.75 2.64
N SER A 159 -13.23 9.31 3.03
CA SER A 159 -11.91 8.77 2.71
C SER A 159 -11.74 7.36 3.26
N MET A 160 -12.20 7.13 4.50
CA MET A 160 -12.17 5.81 5.11
C MET A 160 -13.05 4.80 4.34
N ILE A 161 -14.28 5.19 3.96
CA ILE A 161 -15.16 4.32 3.16
C ILE A 161 -14.49 3.94 1.84
N ARG A 162 -13.89 4.91 1.15
CA ARG A 162 -13.20 4.70 -0.13
C ARG A 162 -11.95 3.82 0.04
N LEU A 163 -11.18 4.04 1.10
CA LEU A 163 -10.03 3.23 1.47
C LEU A 163 -10.42 1.76 1.69
N LEU A 164 -11.45 1.49 2.51
CA LEU A 164 -11.93 0.14 2.79
C LEU A 164 -12.49 -0.53 1.54
N ALA A 165 -13.30 0.18 0.74
CA ALA A 165 -13.87 -0.36 -0.49
C ALA A 165 -12.78 -0.76 -1.48
N LYS A 166 -11.73 0.07 -1.63
CA LYS A 166 -10.58 -0.23 -2.47
C LYS A 166 -9.75 -1.39 -1.91
N GLY A 167 -9.48 -1.39 -0.60
CA GLY A 167 -8.77 -2.46 0.09
C GLY A 167 -9.46 -3.81 -0.10
N LYS A 168 -10.78 -3.87 0.11
CA LYS A 168 -11.61 -5.07 -0.11
C LYS A 168 -11.54 -5.55 -1.56
N LEU A 169 -11.64 -4.64 -2.53
CA LEU A 169 -11.56 -4.97 -3.95
C LEU A 169 -10.22 -5.62 -4.32
N LEU A 170 -9.11 -5.11 -3.79
CA LEU A 170 -7.77 -5.57 -4.17
C LEU A 170 -7.31 -6.80 -3.41
N THR A 171 -7.64 -6.88 -2.13
CA THR A 171 -7.12 -7.92 -1.23
C THR A 171 -8.13 -9.01 -0.92
N THR A 172 -9.42 -8.82 -1.20
CA THR A 172 -10.54 -9.64 -0.69
C THR A 172 -10.70 -9.63 0.84
N TYR A 173 -9.84 -8.90 1.55
CA TYR A 173 -9.95 -8.74 3.00
C TYR A 173 -11.19 -7.91 3.35
N GLU A 174 -12.02 -8.44 4.24
CA GLU A 174 -13.18 -7.75 4.79
C GLU A 174 -12.92 -7.37 6.24
N ALA A 175 -12.97 -6.07 6.52
CA ALA A 175 -12.89 -5.55 7.88
C ALA A 175 -14.11 -6.07 8.67
N GLY A 176 -13.85 -6.88 9.69
CA GLY A 176 -14.90 -7.39 10.56
C GLY A 176 -15.58 -6.28 11.36
N THR A 177 -16.65 -6.64 12.08
CA THR A 177 -17.33 -5.73 13.02
C THR A 177 -16.32 -5.09 13.96
N GLN A 178 -16.35 -3.77 14.07
CA GLN A 178 -15.45 -3.06 14.98
C GLN A 178 -15.85 -3.35 16.42
N TYR A 179 -14.85 -3.60 17.26
CA TYR A 179 -15.03 -3.55 18.70
C TYR A 179 -15.56 -2.18 19.10
N GLN A 180 -16.77 -2.15 19.64
CA GLN A 180 -17.34 -0.97 20.27
C GLN A 180 -17.12 -1.12 21.77
N THR A 181 -16.30 -0.25 22.36
CA THR A 181 -16.25 -0.15 23.82
C THR A 181 -17.66 0.25 24.26
N ALA A 182 -18.33 -0.62 25.00
CA ALA A 182 -19.67 -0.35 25.50
C ALA A 182 -19.59 0.93 26.34
N THR A 183 -20.09 2.05 25.80
CA THR A 183 -20.07 3.33 26.53
C THR A 183 -20.85 3.13 27.82
N PRO A 184 -20.21 3.19 29.00
CA PRO A 184 -20.91 2.97 30.25
C PRO A 184 -21.90 4.12 30.44
N GLY A 185 -23.19 3.81 30.35
CA GLY A 185 -24.24 4.69 30.87
C GLY A 185 -24.73 5.81 29.96
N ARG A 186 -25.31 5.45 28.81
CA ARG A 186 -26.60 6.08 28.47
C ARG A 186 -27.67 5.05 28.70
N ILE A 187 -28.08 4.89 29.97
CA ILE A 187 -29.29 4.13 30.31
C ILE A 187 -30.38 4.68 29.38
N PRO A 188 -30.96 3.86 28.48
CA PRO A 188 -32.09 4.30 27.70
C PRO A 188 -33.15 4.71 28.73
N LYS A 189 -33.45 6.00 28.82
CA LYS A 189 -34.61 6.45 29.60
C LYS A 189 -35.78 5.70 28.96
N SER A 190 -36.31 4.74 29.72
CA SER A 190 -37.47 3.94 29.32
C SER A 190 -38.50 4.91 28.73
N PRO A 191 -38.94 4.72 27.47
CA PRO A 191 -39.99 5.54 26.92
C PRO A 191 -41.20 5.34 27.81
N ARG A 192 -41.53 6.38 28.59
CA ARG A 192 -42.73 6.41 29.41
C ARG A 192 -43.90 6.17 28.48
N SER A 193 -44.47 4.97 28.57
CA SER A 193 -45.62 4.53 27.79
C SER A 193 -46.82 5.39 28.15
N THR A 194 -47.13 6.40 27.33
CA THR A 194 -48.50 6.87 27.18
C THR A 194 -49.16 6.00 26.12
N ALA A 195 -49.88 4.99 26.62
CA ALA A 195 -50.76 4.15 25.84
C ALA A 195 -51.98 4.96 25.36
N SER A 196 -52.25 4.93 24.05
CA SER A 196 -53.58 4.67 23.47
C SER A 196 -53.49 4.77 21.95
N GLY A 197 -54.06 3.80 21.23
CA GLY A 197 -54.22 3.90 19.77
C GLY A 197 -54.11 2.58 19.04
N THR A 198 -55.20 1.84 19.02
CA THR A 198 -55.45 0.54 18.39
C THR A 198 -55.42 0.60 16.84
N TYR A 199 -55.43 -0.59 16.21
CA TYR A 199 -55.76 -0.95 14.80
C TYR A 199 -54.58 -1.03 13.82
N ARG A 200 -54.48 -1.97 12.86
CA ARG A 200 -55.04 -3.31 12.56
C ARG A 200 -54.38 -3.73 11.22
N THR A 201 -53.97 -5.00 11.04
CA THR A 201 -53.85 -5.78 9.75
C THR A 201 -52.90 -5.26 8.63
N ASP A 202 -52.23 -6.02 7.75
CA ASP A 202 -52.17 -7.43 7.41
C ASP A 202 -51.05 -7.70 6.33
N ILE A 203 -50.50 -8.92 6.31
CA ILE A 203 -50.04 -9.80 5.20
C ILE A 203 -49.00 -9.34 4.12
N HIS A 204 -47.87 -10.07 3.99
CA HIS A 204 -47.44 -10.91 2.83
C HIS A 204 -45.90 -11.15 2.75
N SER A 205 -45.51 -12.43 2.68
CA SER A 205 -44.21 -12.98 2.25
C SER A 205 -44.09 -13.01 0.70
N PRO A 206 -43.14 -13.72 0.03
CA PRO A 206 -41.75 -14.15 0.31
C PRO A 206 -40.79 -13.73 -0.86
N THR A 207 -39.54 -14.24 -0.95
CA THR A 207 -38.97 -14.98 -2.13
C THR A 207 -37.44 -15.19 -2.02
N LYS A 208 -37.02 -16.39 -2.43
CA LYS A 208 -35.66 -16.99 -2.49
C LYS A 208 -34.81 -16.49 -3.67
N SER A 209 -33.49 -16.69 -3.64
CA SER A 209 -32.75 -17.43 -4.70
C SER A 209 -31.23 -17.49 -4.47
N ASP A 210 -30.70 -18.68 -4.77
CA ASP A 210 -29.31 -19.15 -4.71
C ASP A 210 -28.52 -18.84 -6.00
N THR A 211 -27.18 -18.76 -5.94
CA THR A 211 -26.25 -19.19 -7.04
C THR A 211 -24.76 -19.13 -6.60
N PRO A 212 -23.82 -19.81 -7.31
CA PRO A 212 -22.73 -20.57 -6.68
C PRO A 212 -21.30 -20.10 -7.05
N SER A 213 -20.32 -20.71 -6.37
CA SER A 213 -18.88 -20.42 -6.42
C SER A 213 -18.10 -21.26 -7.43
N ILE A 214 -17.05 -20.70 -8.06
CA ILE A 214 -15.98 -21.44 -8.76
C ILE A 214 -14.61 -20.90 -8.32
N PRO A 215 -13.59 -21.75 -8.06
CA PRO A 215 -12.27 -21.34 -7.59
C PRO A 215 -11.20 -21.19 -8.69
N SER A 216 -10.15 -20.42 -8.36
CA SER A 216 -9.00 -20.05 -9.20
C SER A 216 -7.74 -20.87 -8.87
N SER A 217 -6.79 -20.91 -9.82
CA SER A 217 -5.41 -21.42 -9.63
C SER A 217 -4.35 -20.32 -9.81
N PRO A 218 -3.13 -20.47 -9.25
CA PRO A 218 -2.19 -19.36 -8.99
C PRO A 218 -0.94 -19.34 -9.89
N ILE A 219 -0.30 -18.15 -10.01
CA ILE A 219 1.07 -18.00 -10.56
C ILE A 219 1.95 -17.20 -9.58
N SER A 220 3.20 -17.66 -9.54
CA SER A 220 4.32 -17.39 -8.65
C SER A 220 4.97 -16.00 -8.71
N VAL A 221 5.22 -15.49 -7.50
CA VAL A 221 6.41 -14.83 -6.93
C VAL A 221 7.57 -14.42 -7.86
N THR A 222 7.99 -13.15 -7.74
CA THR A 222 9.42 -12.77 -7.81
C THR A 222 9.70 -11.57 -6.89
N LEU A 223 10.80 -11.71 -6.13
CA LEU A 223 11.33 -10.89 -5.02
C LEU A 223 11.81 -9.48 -5.42
N GLN A 224 11.81 -8.54 -4.46
CA GLN A 224 12.84 -7.49 -4.41
C GLN A 224 13.01 -6.79 -3.04
N ARG A 225 14.18 -7.05 -2.45
CA ARG A 225 15.17 -6.16 -1.78
C ARG A 225 14.68 -5.09 -0.79
N GLN A 226 14.91 -5.36 0.49
CA GLN A 226 14.96 -4.42 1.62
C GLN A 226 16.06 -3.36 1.47
N GLN A 227 15.79 -2.14 1.93
CA GLN A 227 16.81 -1.22 2.43
C GLN A 227 16.31 -0.42 3.63
N SER A 228 17.25 -0.18 4.54
CA SER A 228 17.13 0.35 5.88
C SER A 228 18.11 1.51 6.01
N ASP A 229 17.61 2.75 5.95
CA ASP A 229 18.41 3.96 6.16
C ASP A 229 17.65 4.88 7.13
N PHE A 230 17.70 4.51 8.42
CA PHE A 230 17.44 5.43 9.52
C PHE A 230 18.75 5.51 10.29
N LEU A 231 19.38 6.68 10.26
CA LEU A 231 20.08 7.36 11.36
C LEU A 231 20.77 8.60 10.75
N GLY A 232 20.31 9.78 11.17
CA GLY A 232 21.00 11.06 10.87
C GLY A 232 22.32 11.17 11.62
N PRO A 233 23.13 12.21 11.33
CA PRO A 233 22.76 13.56 11.74
C PRO A 233 23.03 14.69 10.72
N ARG A 234 22.35 15.82 10.96
CA ARG A 234 22.51 17.16 10.38
C ARG A 234 23.97 17.68 10.50
N PRO A 235 24.40 18.60 9.62
CA PRO A 235 24.32 20.02 9.98
C PRO A 235 23.91 20.98 8.85
N ASP A 236 23.67 22.22 9.28
CA ASP A 236 23.10 23.35 8.56
C ASP A 236 23.88 23.80 7.32
N THR A 237 23.15 24.17 6.26
CA THR A 237 23.64 25.13 5.26
C THR A 237 22.46 25.87 4.64
N LEU A 238 22.42 27.19 4.86
CA LEU A 238 21.61 28.13 4.11
C LEU A 238 22.10 28.14 2.65
N VAL A 239 21.26 27.70 1.71
CA VAL A 239 21.50 27.87 0.27
C VAL A 239 20.34 28.62 -0.36
N ILE A 240 20.65 29.81 -0.85
CA ILE A 240 19.79 30.68 -1.65
C ILE A 240 19.48 29.98 -2.97
N ILE A 241 18.20 29.65 -3.19
CA ILE A 241 17.71 29.04 -4.42
C ILE A 241 17.62 30.10 -5.52
N ARG A 242 18.52 30.05 -6.52
CA ARG A 242 18.31 30.71 -7.82
C ARG A 242 17.69 29.72 -8.80
N ARG A 243 16.62 30.13 -9.47
CA ARG A 243 15.96 29.37 -10.53
C ARG A 243 16.89 29.25 -11.76
N PRO A 244 16.98 28.08 -12.41
CA PRO A 244 17.65 27.97 -13.71
C PRO A 244 16.79 28.62 -14.81
N PRO A 245 17.40 29.24 -15.83
CA PRO A 245 16.67 29.75 -16.99
C PRO A 245 16.15 28.62 -17.88
N LYS A 246 15.00 28.88 -18.49
CA LYS A 246 14.20 27.96 -19.30
C LYS A 246 14.85 27.79 -20.68
N ALA A 247 15.24 26.56 -21.04
CA ALA A 247 15.69 26.24 -22.40
C ALA A 247 14.50 25.86 -23.32
N PRO A 248 14.60 26.07 -24.65
CA PRO A 248 13.53 25.83 -25.61
C PRO A 248 13.38 24.33 -25.97
N PRO A 249 12.25 23.91 -26.56
CA PRO A 249 11.99 22.51 -26.89
C PRO A 249 12.73 22.10 -28.17
N GLU A 250 13.60 21.10 -28.08
CA GLU A 250 14.25 20.47 -29.24
C GLU A 250 13.70 19.07 -29.50
N GLY A 251 13.15 18.91 -30.71
CA GLY A 251 13.35 17.79 -31.64
C GLY A 251 13.06 16.35 -31.17
N GLU A 252 11.93 15.80 -31.63
CA GLU A 252 11.69 14.35 -31.70
C GLU A 252 12.70 13.69 -32.66
N ASN A 253 13.39 12.64 -32.19
CA ASN A 253 14.39 11.91 -32.98
C ASN A 253 14.02 10.40 -33.04
N PRO A 254 13.57 9.87 -34.20
CA PRO A 254 13.05 8.51 -34.32
C PRO A 254 14.13 7.51 -34.77
N GLU A 255 15.16 7.21 -33.95
CA GLU A 255 16.20 6.22 -34.34
C GLU A 255 16.58 5.17 -33.28
N ASN A 256 15.92 5.10 -32.12
CA ASN A 256 16.36 4.20 -31.03
C ASN A 256 15.90 2.73 -31.12
N GLY A 257 15.42 2.26 -32.28
CA GLY A 257 14.90 0.90 -32.46
C GLY A 257 15.91 -0.17 -32.90
N SER A 258 17.08 0.19 -33.43
CA SER A 258 17.96 -0.75 -34.16
C SER A 258 19.14 -1.32 -33.36
N GLY A 259 19.50 -0.72 -32.22
CA GLY A 259 20.69 -1.10 -31.46
C GLY A 259 20.58 -2.42 -30.69
N VAL A 260 19.39 -2.73 -30.16
CA VAL A 260 19.19 -3.92 -29.29
C VAL A 260 19.22 -5.22 -30.09
N ILE A 261 18.70 -5.21 -31.32
CA ILE A 261 18.67 -6.40 -32.19
C ILE A 261 20.09 -6.77 -32.66
N ARG A 262 20.96 -5.79 -32.95
CA ARG A 262 22.36 -6.05 -33.30
C ARG A 262 23.17 -6.66 -32.15
N TYR A 263 22.88 -6.29 -30.90
CA TYR A 263 23.58 -6.83 -29.74
C TYR A 263 23.21 -8.30 -29.47
N ILE A 264 21.91 -8.64 -29.58
CA ILE A 264 21.41 -10.01 -29.39
C ILE A 264 21.99 -10.96 -30.44
N VAL A 265 21.99 -10.56 -31.72
CA VAL A 265 22.55 -11.39 -32.81
C VAL A 265 24.06 -11.60 -32.64
N LYS A 266 24.82 -10.57 -32.26
CA LYS A 266 26.28 -10.68 -32.12
C LYS A 266 26.70 -11.57 -30.94
N TYR A 267 26.02 -11.48 -29.81
CA TYR A 267 26.45 -12.16 -28.58
C TYR A 267 25.83 -13.54 -28.36
N LEU A 268 24.60 -13.79 -28.83
CA LEU A 268 23.96 -15.10 -28.66
C LEU A 268 24.33 -16.10 -29.75
N LEU A 269 24.73 -15.66 -30.95
CA LEU A 269 25.14 -16.55 -32.04
C LEU A 269 26.66 -16.68 -32.20
N GLY A 270 27.45 -15.70 -31.76
CA GLY A 270 28.91 -15.73 -31.87
C GLY A 270 29.58 -16.68 -30.88
N TRP A 271 29.06 -16.77 -29.65
CA TRP A 271 29.68 -17.58 -28.58
C TRP A 271 29.58 -19.10 -28.81
N PRO A 272 28.44 -19.64 -29.29
CA PRO A 272 28.34 -21.07 -29.62
C PRO A 272 29.29 -21.50 -30.75
N TRP A 273 29.55 -20.61 -31.72
CA TRP A 273 30.38 -20.93 -32.89
C TRP A 273 31.86 -21.14 -32.53
N GLU A 274 32.41 -20.33 -31.62
CA GLU A 274 33.80 -20.49 -31.17
C GLU A 274 33.99 -21.71 -30.26
N VAL A 275 32.96 -22.11 -29.51
CA VAL A 275 32.97 -23.37 -28.76
C VAL A 275 32.94 -24.56 -29.73
N LEU A 276 32.11 -24.51 -30.78
CA LEU A 276 32.01 -25.56 -31.79
C LEU A 276 33.35 -25.77 -32.51
N LYS A 277 34.03 -24.68 -32.92
CA LYS A 277 35.37 -24.75 -33.53
C LYS A 277 36.40 -25.45 -32.63
N ARG A 278 36.42 -25.13 -31.33
CA ARG A 278 37.36 -25.74 -30.37
C ARG A 278 37.07 -27.22 -30.14
N VAL A 279 35.81 -27.62 -30.13
CA VAL A 279 35.42 -29.04 -30.03
C VAL A 279 35.82 -29.78 -31.30
N TRP A 280 35.57 -29.21 -32.47
CA TRP A 280 35.89 -29.83 -33.75
C TRP A 280 37.40 -30.03 -33.95
N ALA A 281 38.22 -29.04 -33.58
CA ALA A 281 39.69 -29.17 -33.61
C ALA A 281 40.20 -30.34 -32.74
N ARG A 282 39.65 -30.52 -31.53
CA ARG A 282 40.02 -31.64 -30.64
C ARG A 282 39.57 -33.01 -31.13
N VAL A 283 38.50 -33.07 -31.92
CA VAL A 283 38.04 -34.32 -32.55
C VAL A 283 38.95 -34.66 -33.73
N TRP A 284 39.33 -33.66 -34.53
CA TRP A 284 40.24 -33.85 -35.66
C TRP A 284 41.63 -34.34 -35.24
N GLU A 285 42.22 -33.76 -34.18
CA GLU A 285 43.52 -34.20 -33.63
C GLU A 285 43.50 -35.65 -33.12
N ARG A 286 42.35 -36.17 -32.70
CA ARG A 286 42.22 -37.58 -32.29
C ARG A 286 41.94 -38.55 -33.43
N GLY A 287 41.56 -38.05 -34.60
CA GLY A 287 41.21 -38.85 -35.78
C GLY A 287 42.37 -39.16 -36.72
N ASN A 288 43.53 -38.51 -36.55
CA ASN A 288 44.74 -38.78 -37.33
C ASN A 288 45.85 -39.38 -36.44
N PRO A 289 45.80 -40.68 -36.13
CA PRO A 289 46.99 -41.41 -35.73
C PRO A 289 47.92 -41.48 -36.94
N GLU A 290 49.12 -40.90 -36.81
CA GLU A 290 50.14 -40.81 -37.85
C GLU A 290 50.39 -42.18 -38.54
N THR A 291 50.41 -42.14 -39.87
CA THR A 291 51.28 -42.96 -40.72
C THR A 291 52.74 -42.59 -40.52
#